data_AF-A0A0B8NUE9-F1
#
_entry.id   AF-A0A0B8NUE9-F1
#
_cell.length_a   1.000
_cell.length_b   1.000
_cell.length_c   1.000
_cell.angle_alpha   90.00
_cell.angle_beta   90.00
_cell.angle_gamma   90.00
#
_symmetry.space_group_name_H-M   'P 1'
#
loop_
_entity.id
_entity.type
_entity.pdbx_description
1 polymer ?
#
loop_
_entity_poly.entity_id
_entity_poly.type
_entity_poly.pdbx_seq_one_letter_code
_entity_poly.pdbx_strand_id
1 'polypeptide(L)'
;MQIIEIDGFISFTLAIVLLFIGKFATQRYKVLQKYSIPEPVIGGFLCAIVVALLYAFFDLTLEFDLGIRDTLLLYFFAGIGLSANFKTLISGGKPLLVLTALAVTYIVLQNIVGVSIASILGLEPLLGLMAGSISLIGGVGTPWPGHRLLQKWEWRVPLRLA
;
A
#
# COMPACT_ATOMS: atom_id res chain seq x y z
N MET A 1 -17.18 5.15 -21.92
CA MET A 1 -15.95 4.53 -21.41
C MET A 1 -14.92 4.25 -22.49
N GLN A 2 -14.08 5.26 -22.72
CA GLN A 2 -12.84 5.11 -23.48
C GLN A 2 -11.72 4.77 -22.49
N ILE A 3 -11.11 3.60 -22.66
CA ILE A 3 -9.98 3.15 -21.83
C ILE A 3 -8.70 3.58 -22.56
N ILE A 4 -7.85 4.33 -21.86
CA ILE A 4 -6.55 4.74 -22.36
C ILE A 4 -5.49 4.04 -21.51
N GLU A 5 -4.77 3.12 -22.13
CA GLU A 5 -3.64 2.45 -21.52
C GLU A 5 -2.40 3.35 -21.57
N ILE A 6 -1.78 3.53 -20.40
CA ILE A 6 -0.54 4.29 -20.24
C ILE A 6 0.60 3.30 -20.09
N ASP A 7 1.49 3.30 -21.10
CA ASP A 7 2.68 2.46 -21.17
C ASP A 7 3.53 2.53 -19.88
N GLY A 8 4.21 1.43 -19.55
CA GLY A 8 5.00 1.28 -18.32
C GLY A 8 6.12 2.31 -18.20
N PHE A 9 6.76 2.73 -19.29
CA PHE A 9 7.79 3.77 -19.26
C PHE A 9 7.21 5.14 -18.89
N ILE A 10 6.04 5.47 -19.43
CA ILE A 10 5.35 6.73 -19.14
C ILE A 10 4.83 6.70 -17.70
N SER A 11 4.20 5.60 -17.29
CA SER A 11 3.71 5.38 -15.93
C SER A 11 4.83 5.51 -14.89
N PHE A 12 5.99 4.92 -15.16
CA PHE A 12 7.17 5.05 -14.30
C PHE A 12 7.70 6.48 -14.22
N THR A 13 7.82 7.13 -15.38
CA THR A 13 8.28 8.53 -15.46
C THR A 13 7.33 9.45 -14.68
N LEU A 14 6.02 9.25 -14.83
CA LEU A 14 4.99 9.98 -14.09
C LEU A 14 5.13 9.74 -12.59
N ALA A 15 5.34 8.50 -12.15
CA ALA A 15 5.56 8.18 -10.75
C ALA A 15 6.77 8.93 -10.16
N ILE A 16 7.87 9.01 -10.91
CA ILE A 16 9.06 9.79 -10.51
C ILE A 16 8.73 11.29 -10.41
N VAL A 17 8.04 11.85 -11.40
CA VAL A 17 7.63 13.27 -11.37
C VAL A 17 6.75 13.57 -10.17
N LEU A 18 5.75 12.72 -9.90
CA LEU A 18 4.86 12.84 -8.75
C LEU A 18 5.62 12.72 -7.42
N LEU A 19 6.64 11.85 -7.34
CA LEU A 19 7.52 11.76 -6.18
C LEU A 19 8.26 13.09 -5.93
N PHE A 20 8.81 13.72 -6.98
CA PHE A 20 9.47 15.02 -6.86
C PHE A 20 8.50 16.14 -6.46
N ILE A 21 7.27 16.13 -6.99
CA ILE A 21 6.23 17.07 -6.58
C ILE A 21 5.91 16.89 -5.09
N GLY A 22 5.73 15.65 -4.64
CA GLY A 22 5.51 15.33 -3.23
C GLY A 22 6.67 15.80 -2.35
N LYS A 23 7.92 15.60 -2.79
CA LYS A 23 9.12 16.07 -2.11
C LYS A 23 9.16 17.59 -1.99
N PHE A 24 8.86 18.30 -3.06
CA PHE A 24 8.80 19.76 -3.05
C PHE A 24 7.71 20.27 -2.09
N ALA A 25 6.53 19.65 -2.11
CA ALA A 25 5.44 19.99 -1.19
C ALA A 25 5.83 19.75 0.28
N THR A 26 6.40 18.59 0.61
CA THR A 26 6.86 18.30 1.97
C THR A 26 7.90 19.30 2.43
N GLN A 27 8.85 19.69 1.59
CA GLN A 27 9.87 20.69 1.95
C GLN A 27 9.29 22.10 2.15
N ARG A 28 8.20 22.45 1.45
CA ARG A 28 7.56 23.76 1.53
C ARG A 28 6.66 23.91 2.77
N TYR A 29 5.90 22.88 3.12
CA TYR A 29 4.85 22.96 4.14
C TYR A 29 5.24 22.28 5.45
N LYS A 30 5.33 23.06 6.54
CA LYS A 30 5.69 22.56 7.89
C LYS A 30 4.69 21.53 8.43
N VAL A 31 3.42 21.60 8.02
CA VAL A 31 2.39 20.63 8.44
C VAL A 31 2.72 19.22 7.91
N LEU A 32 3.10 19.11 6.64
CA LEU A 32 3.45 17.83 6.00
C LEU A 32 4.68 17.20 6.68
N GLN A 33 5.66 18.03 7.06
CA GLN A 33 6.84 17.58 7.81
C GLN A 33 6.49 17.12 9.22
N LYS A 34 5.64 17.89 9.93
CA LYS A 34 5.23 17.61 11.31
C LYS A 34 4.53 16.25 11.44
N TYR A 35 3.71 15.87 10.46
CA TYR A 35 3.02 14.59 10.41
C TYR A 35 3.82 13.50 9.65
N SER A 36 5.04 13.80 9.20
CA SER A 36 5.91 12.89 8.44
C SER A 36 5.17 12.17 7.31
N ILE A 37 4.30 12.91 6.59
CA ILE A 37 3.55 12.34 5.46
C ILE A 37 4.56 11.98 4.37
N PRO A 38 4.61 10.71 3.92
CA PRO A 38 5.56 10.30 2.89
C PRO A 38 5.35 11.08 1.59
N GLU A 39 6.43 11.48 0.94
CA GLU A 39 6.43 12.17 -0.35
C GLU A 39 5.63 11.43 -1.44
N PRO A 40 5.75 10.09 -1.58
CA PRO A 40 4.96 9.34 -2.57
C PRO A 40 3.44 9.45 -2.35
N VAL A 41 2.99 9.59 -1.10
CA VAL A 41 1.56 9.68 -0.77
C VAL A 41 0.99 11.01 -1.25
N ILE A 42 1.74 12.10 -1.10
CA ILE A 42 1.31 13.43 -1.56
C ILE A 42 1.22 13.48 -3.08
N GLY A 43 2.24 12.96 -3.77
CA GLY A 43 2.23 12.85 -5.24
C GLY A 43 1.10 11.94 -5.73
N GLY A 44 0.89 10.80 -5.08
CA GLY A 44 -0.20 9.87 -5.38
C GLY A 44 -1.58 10.50 -5.19
N PHE A 45 -1.79 11.26 -4.13
CA PHE A 45 -3.05 11.97 -3.87
C PHE A 45 -3.34 13.02 -4.95
N LEU A 46 -2.32 13.76 -5.39
CA LEU A 46 -2.44 14.68 -6.52
C LEU A 46 -2.86 13.96 -7.80
N CYS A 47 -2.22 12.82 -8.11
CA CYS A 47 -2.58 11.99 -9.26
C CYS A 47 -4.02 11.49 -9.16
N ALA A 48 -4.43 10.98 -8.00
CA ALA A 48 -5.79 10.48 -7.77
C ALA A 48 -6.85 11.57 -8.01
N ILE A 49 -6.61 12.81 -7.56
CA ILE A 49 -7.50 13.93 -7.85
C ILE A 49 -7.60 14.19 -9.35
N VAL A 50 -6.46 14.24 -10.06
CA VAL A 50 -6.44 14.49 -11.51
C VAL A 50 -7.20 13.40 -12.27
N VAL A 51 -6.92 12.12 -11.97
CA VAL A 51 -7.60 10.98 -12.60
C VAL A 51 -9.11 11.01 -12.28
N ALA A 52 -9.48 11.31 -11.04
CA ALA A 52 -10.88 11.42 -10.64
C ALA A 52 -11.63 12.55 -11.38
N LEU A 53 -10.99 13.70 -11.58
CA LEU A 53 -11.57 14.80 -12.37
C LEU A 53 -11.71 14.41 -13.85
N LEU A 54 -10.71 13.75 -14.42
CA LEU A 54 -10.78 13.25 -15.81
C LEU A 54 -11.93 12.26 -15.99
N TYR A 55 -12.11 11.35 -15.04
CA TYR A 55 -13.24 10.43 -15.03
C TYR A 55 -14.57 11.18 -14.91
N ALA A 56 -14.70 12.10 -13.95
CA ALA A 56 -15.96 12.80 -13.68
C ALA A 56 -16.43 13.72 -14.82
N PHE A 57 -15.51 14.40 -15.52
CA PHE A 57 -15.87 15.36 -16.57
C PHE A 57 -15.84 14.78 -17.99
N PHE A 58 -15.00 13.77 -18.25
CA PHE A 58 -14.76 13.25 -19.60
C PHE A 58 -15.09 11.77 -19.77
N ASP A 59 -15.53 11.07 -18.70
CA ASP A 59 -15.79 9.61 -18.71
C ASP A 59 -14.58 8.78 -19.21
N LEU A 60 -13.38 9.32 -19.00
CA LEU A 60 -12.11 8.73 -19.38
C LEU A 60 -11.60 7.82 -18.27
N THR A 61 -11.28 6.57 -18.61
CA THR A 61 -10.66 5.61 -17.71
C THR A 61 -9.19 5.45 -18.08
N LEU A 62 -8.30 5.77 -17.14
CA LEU A 62 -6.86 5.62 -17.31
C LEU A 62 -6.41 4.31 -16.66
N GLU A 63 -5.75 3.46 -17.43
CA GLU A 63 -5.15 2.22 -16.94
C GLU A 63 -3.63 2.34 -17.05
N PHE A 64 -2.94 2.18 -15.91
CA PHE A 64 -1.48 2.35 -15.84
C PHE A 64 -0.82 0.97 -15.77
N ASP A 65 0.19 0.75 -16.61
CA ASP A 65 1.02 -0.45 -16.50
C ASP A 65 1.86 -0.41 -15.21
N LEU A 66 1.75 -1.49 -14.42
CA LEU A 66 2.38 -1.64 -13.11
C LEU A 66 3.54 -2.65 -13.10
N GLY A 67 3.95 -3.18 -14.26
CA GLY A 67 4.98 -4.24 -14.32
C GLY A 67 6.33 -3.80 -13.74
N ILE A 68 6.68 -2.53 -13.92
CA ILE A 68 7.91 -1.96 -13.34
C ILE A 68 7.86 -1.92 -11.80
N ARG A 69 6.68 -1.66 -11.21
CA ARG A 69 6.49 -1.60 -9.75
C ARG A 69 6.80 -2.95 -9.12
N ASP A 70 6.33 -4.03 -9.72
CA ASP A 70 6.55 -5.39 -9.21
C ASP A 70 8.04 -5.75 -9.24
N THR A 71 8.74 -5.35 -10.30
CA THR A 71 10.19 -5.53 -10.43
C THR A 71 10.95 -4.71 -9.38
N LEU A 72 10.55 -3.45 -9.15
CA LEU A 72 11.14 -2.59 -8.13
C LEU A 72 10.89 -3.11 -6.71
N LEU A 73 9.70 -3.64 -6.43
CA LEU A 73 9.41 -4.31 -5.16
C LEU A 73 10.32 -5.52 -4.95
N LEU A 74 10.51 -6.35 -5.98
CA LEU A 74 11.44 -7.48 -5.91
C LEU A 74 12.86 -7.01 -5.56
N TYR A 75 13.37 -5.98 -6.24
CA TYR A 75 14.68 -5.40 -5.92
C TYR A 75 14.74 -4.79 -4.52
N PHE A 76 13.69 -4.12 -4.08
CA PHE A 76 13.59 -3.54 -2.74
C PHE A 76 13.66 -4.61 -1.65
N PHE A 77 12.88 -5.68 -1.74
CA PHE A 77 12.93 -6.77 -0.77
C PHE A 77 14.22 -7.57 -0.85
N ALA A 78 14.76 -7.79 -2.04
CA ALA A 78 16.09 -8.38 -2.20
C ALA A 78 17.16 -7.50 -1.53
N GLY A 79 17.10 -6.18 -1.70
CA GLY A 79 18.00 -5.22 -1.08
C GLY A 79 17.89 -5.20 0.45
N ILE A 80 16.68 -5.19 1.00
CA ILE A 80 16.45 -5.32 2.46
C ILE A 80 17.01 -6.65 2.95
N GLY A 81 16.74 -7.75 2.25
CA GLY A 81 17.21 -9.08 2.61
C GLY A 81 18.74 -9.20 2.61
N LEU A 82 19.41 -8.64 1.59
CA LEU A 82 20.86 -8.60 1.49
C LEU A 82 21.49 -7.65 2.53
N SER A 83 20.81 -6.54 2.84
CA SER A 83 21.26 -5.58 3.85
C SER A 83 20.97 -6.05 5.28
N ALA A 84 20.11 -7.07 5.46
CA ALA A 84 19.79 -7.63 6.76
C ALA A 84 20.99 -8.42 7.30
N ASN A 85 21.61 -7.88 8.35
CA ASN A 85 22.73 -8.53 9.01
C ASN A 85 22.23 -9.33 10.23
N PHE A 86 22.38 -10.66 10.20
CA PHE A 86 22.05 -11.54 11.33
C PHE A 86 22.74 -11.12 12.63
N LYS A 87 23.95 -10.57 12.56
CA LYS A 87 24.66 -10.05 13.73
C LYS A 87 23.95 -8.85 14.34
N THR A 88 23.41 -7.95 13.50
CA THR A 88 22.62 -6.80 13.95
C THR A 88 21.29 -7.26 14.57
N LEU A 89 20.65 -8.27 13.96
CA LEU A 89 19.41 -8.86 14.49
C LEU A 89 19.62 -9.44 15.89
N ILE A 90 20.67 -10.24 16.08
CA ILE A 90 21.01 -10.83 17.38
C ILE A 90 21.44 -9.74 18.38
N SER A 91 22.15 -8.71 17.94
CA SER A 91 22.54 -7.58 18.80
C SER A 91 21.35 -6.75 19.30
N GLY A 92 20.21 -6.79 18.58
CA GLY A 92 18.95 -6.19 19.01
C GLY A 92 18.38 -6.81 20.29
N GLY A 93 18.81 -8.03 20.63
CA GLY A 93 18.63 -8.65 21.94
C GLY A 93 17.20 -8.64 22.49
N LYS A 94 17.07 -8.32 23.79
CA LYS A 94 15.78 -8.29 24.49
C LYS A 94 14.80 -7.25 23.92
N PRO A 95 15.19 -6.00 23.60
CA PRO A 95 14.27 -5.01 23.01
C PRO A 95 13.62 -5.49 21.71
N LEU A 96 14.38 -6.14 20.83
CA LEU A 96 13.85 -6.66 19.57
C LEU A 96 12.81 -7.77 19.82
N LEU A 97 13.08 -8.69 20.74
CA LEU A 97 12.14 -9.74 21.11
C LEU A 97 10.86 -9.20 21.72
N VAL A 98 10.96 -8.21 22.62
CA VAL A 98 9.80 -7.56 23.23
C VAL A 98 8.97 -6.84 22.16
N LEU A 99 9.60 -6.07 21.28
CA LEU A 99 8.89 -5.36 20.20
C LEU A 99 8.21 -6.34 19.24
N THR A 100 8.87 -7.46 18.91
CA THR A 100 8.28 -8.51 18.07
C THR A 100 7.08 -9.16 18.75
N ALA A 101 7.19 -9.50 20.04
CA ALA A 101 6.09 -10.10 20.79
C ALA A 101 4.90 -9.15 20.93
N LEU A 102 5.15 -7.86 21.19
CA LEU A 102 4.12 -6.82 21.22
C LEU A 102 3.48 -6.65 19.85
N ALA A 103 4.26 -6.60 18.77
CA ALA A 103 3.73 -6.49 17.42
C ALA A 103 2.81 -7.67 17.08
N VAL A 104 3.25 -8.91 17.31
CA VAL A 104 2.43 -10.12 17.08
C VAL A 104 1.15 -10.09 17.90
N THR A 105 1.23 -9.71 19.18
CA THR A 105 0.05 -9.57 20.05
C THR A 105 -0.92 -8.53 19.48
N TYR A 106 -0.42 -7.38 19.06
CA TYR A 106 -1.23 -6.31 18.50
C TYR A 106 -1.89 -6.72 17.17
N ILE A 107 -1.21 -7.52 16.35
CA ILE A 107 -1.77 -8.09 15.12
C ILE A 107 -2.95 -9.02 15.42
N VAL A 108 -2.81 -9.90 16.41
CA VAL A 108 -3.89 -10.80 16.83
C VAL A 108 -5.09 -10.00 17.33
N LEU A 109 -4.87 -8.99 18.17
CA LEU A 109 -5.93 -8.11 18.65
C LEU A 109 -6.62 -7.34 17.52
N GLN A 110 -5.86 -6.78 16.57
CA GLN A 110 -6.41 -6.11 15.39
C GLN A 110 -7.28 -7.05 14.55
N ASN A 111 -6.86 -8.30 14.35
CA ASN A 111 -7.64 -9.27 13.58
C ASN A 111 -8.94 -9.63 14.30
N ILE A 112 -8.89 -9.85 15.61
CA ILE A 112 -10.09 -10.13 16.42
C ILE A 112 -11.06 -8.96 16.31
N VAL A 113 -10.60 -7.73 16.56
CA VAL A 113 -11.44 -6.54 16.54
C VAL A 113 -11.99 -6.29 15.13
N GLY A 114 -11.15 -6.32 14.10
CA GLY A 114 -11.55 -6.06 12.72
C GLY A 114 -12.57 -7.08 12.21
N VAL A 115 -12.31 -8.37 12.41
CA VAL A 115 -13.25 -9.45 12.02
C VAL A 115 -14.55 -9.36 12.82
N SER A 116 -14.48 -9.07 14.12
CA SER A 116 -15.68 -8.97 14.96
C SER A 116 -16.58 -7.82 14.51
N ILE A 117 -16.00 -6.63 14.28
CA ILE A 117 -16.76 -5.47 13.79
C ILE A 117 -17.36 -5.75 12.42
N ALA A 118 -16.59 -6.32 11.48
CA ALA A 118 -17.11 -6.68 10.16
C ALA A 118 -18.29 -7.66 10.27
N SER A 119 -18.15 -8.70 11.11
CA SER A 119 -19.20 -9.71 11.30
C SER A 119 -20.47 -9.13 11.95
N ILE A 120 -20.33 -8.23 12.93
CA ILE A 120 -21.47 -7.54 13.56
C ILE A 120 -22.22 -6.67 12.55
N LEU A 121 -21.51 -6.05 11.61
CA LEU A 121 -22.08 -5.25 10.54
C LEU A 121 -22.63 -6.09 9.37
N GLY A 122 -22.57 -7.42 9.45
CA GLY A 122 -22.99 -8.32 8.38
C GLY A 122 -22.07 -8.27 7.14
N LEU A 123 -20.85 -7.75 7.30
CA LEU A 123 -19.84 -7.66 6.25
C LEU A 123 -18.93 -8.90 6.25
N GLU A 124 -18.31 -9.15 5.10
CA GLU A 124 -17.31 -10.21 4.95
C GLU A 124 -16.15 -10.02 5.95
N PRO A 125 -15.80 -11.03 6.77
CA PRO A 125 -14.69 -10.98 7.72
C PRO A 125 -13.35 -10.51 7.14
N LEU A 126 -13.13 -10.78 5.85
CA LEU A 126 -11.94 -10.37 5.12
C LEU A 126 -11.77 -8.84 5.12
N LEU A 127 -12.87 -8.07 4.99
CA LEU A 127 -12.83 -6.61 5.04
C LEU A 127 -12.29 -6.12 6.40
N GLY A 128 -12.64 -6.83 7.48
CA GLY A 128 -12.11 -6.57 8.82
C GLY A 128 -10.59 -6.78 8.92
N LEU A 129 -10.06 -7.80 8.24
CA LEU A 129 -8.61 -8.04 8.16
C LEU A 129 -7.90 -6.99 7.31
N MET A 130 -8.51 -6.59 6.19
CA MET A 130 -7.95 -5.57 5.28
C MET A 130 -7.87 -4.20 5.94
N ALA A 131 -8.92 -3.80 6.67
CA ALA A 131 -8.94 -2.55 7.43
C ALA A 131 -8.05 -2.57 8.69
N GLY A 132 -7.73 -3.76 9.21
CA GLY A 132 -6.87 -3.95 10.38
C GLY A 132 -5.41 -4.21 10.02
N SER A 133 -4.97 -5.43 10.31
CA SER A 133 -3.54 -5.78 10.29
C SER A 133 -2.89 -5.68 8.91
N ILE A 134 -3.62 -5.98 7.82
CA ILE A 134 -3.06 -5.97 6.46
C ILE A 134 -2.64 -4.55 6.05
N SER A 135 -3.46 -3.54 6.38
CA SER A 135 -3.12 -2.14 6.09
C SER A 135 -1.95 -1.63 6.94
N LEU A 136 -1.74 -2.18 8.14
CA LEU A 136 -0.78 -1.66 9.12
C LEU A 136 0.59 -2.35 9.09
N ILE A 137 0.67 -3.63 8.71
CA ILE A 137 1.95 -4.36 8.58
C ILE A 137 2.58 -4.14 7.20
N GLY A 138 1.76 -3.82 6.19
CA GLY A 138 2.16 -3.68 4.80
C GLY A 138 1.25 -4.53 3.91
N GLY A 139 0.54 -3.88 2.99
CA GLY A 139 -0.46 -4.50 2.12
C GLY A 139 0.13 -5.28 0.94
N VAL A 140 -0.50 -5.15 -0.24
CA VAL A 140 -0.15 -5.85 -1.50
C VAL A 140 1.32 -5.72 -1.97
N GLY A 141 2.11 -4.84 -1.36
CA GLY A 141 3.54 -4.75 -1.61
C GLY A 141 4.37 -5.81 -0.89
N THR A 142 3.87 -6.44 0.18
CA THR A 142 4.64 -7.38 0.99
C THR A 142 4.62 -8.76 0.34
N PRO A 143 5.76 -9.43 0.07
CA PRO A 143 5.79 -10.78 -0.50
C PRO A 143 5.34 -11.78 0.57
N TRP A 144 4.04 -11.88 0.79
CA TRP A 144 3.44 -12.92 1.61
C TRP A 144 2.93 -14.04 0.69
N PRO A 145 3.16 -15.33 0.99
CA PRO A 145 2.64 -16.44 0.17
C PRO A 145 1.13 -16.37 -0.10
N GLY A 146 0.35 -15.73 0.79
CA GLY A 146 -1.09 -15.48 0.62
C GLY A 146 -1.46 -14.30 -0.28
N HIS A 147 -0.51 -13.47 -0.73
CA HIS A 147 -0.79 -12.31 -1.60
C HIS A 147 -1.46 -12.72 -2.92
N ARG A 148 -1.02 -13.84 -3.52
CA ARG A 148 -1.66 -14.40 -4.73
C ARG A 148 -3.07 -14.91 -4.48
N LEU A 149 -3.40 -15.32 -3.25
CA LEU A 149 -4.76 -15.71 -2.88
C LEU A 149 -5.64 -14.48 -2.76
N LEU A 150 -5.15 -13.40 -2.11
CA LEU A 150 -5.89 -12.15 -2.01
C LEU A 150 -6.10 -11.47 -3.37
N GLN A 151 -5.10 -11.41 -4.25
CA GLN A 151 -5.28 -10.90 -5.62
C GLN A 151 -6.35 -11.68 -6.41
N LYS A 152 -6.39 -13.01 -6.22
CA LYS A 152 -7.41 -13.88 -6.82
C LYS A 152 -8.80 -13.67 -6.21
N TRP A 153 -8.90 -13.13 -5.00
CA TRP A 153 -10.15 -12.78 -4.32
C TRP A 153 -10.58 -11.32 -4.60
N GLU A 154 -9.65 -10.38 -4.67
CA GLU A 154 -9.86 -8.94 -4.94
C GLU A 154 -10.47 -8.71 -6.33
N TRP A 155 -10.16 -9.56 -7.32
CA TRP A 155 -10.79 -9.58 -8.65
C TRP A 155 -12.02 -10.50 -8.75
N ARG A 156 -12.42 -11.17 -7.66
CA ARG A 156 -13.60 -12.07 -7.60
C ARG A 156 -14.70 -11.56 -6.67
N VAL A 157 -14.56 -10.37 -6.07
CA VAL A 157 -15.72 -9.67 -5.51
C VAL A 157 -16.43 -9.01 -6.69
N PRO A 158 -17.53 -9.58 -7.22
CA PRO A 158 -18.33 -8.82 -8.16
C PRO A 158 -18.84 -7.60 -7.38
N LEU A 159 -18.52 -6.39 -7.85
CA LEU A 159 -19.36 -5.23 -7.59
C LEU A 159 -20.74 -5.52 -8.22
N ARG A 160 -21.54 -6.36 -7.56
CA ARG A 160 -22.99 -6.37 -7.70
C ARG A 160 -23.52 -5.34 -6.70
N LEU A 161 -23.27 -4.08 -7.02
CA LEU A 161 -24.18 -3.01 -6.68
C LEU A 161 -24.94 -2.68 -7.98
N ALA A 162 -25.98 -3.48 -8.20
CA ALA A 162 -27.20 -3.10 -8.88
C ALA A 162 -28.33 -3.41 -7.91
#